data_AF-A0A1R4A8T1-F1
#
_entry.id   AF-A0A1R4A8T1-F1
#
_cell.length_a   1.000
_cell.length_b   1.000
_cell.length_c   1.000
_cell.angle_alpha   90.00
_cell.angle_beta   90.00
_cell.angle_gamma   90.00
#
_symmetry.space_group_name_H-M   'P 1'
#
loop_
_entity.id
_entity.type
_entity.pdbx_description
1 polymer ?
#
loop_
_entity_poly.entity_id
_entity_poly.type
_entity_poly.pdbx_seq_one_letter_code
_entity_poly.pdbx_strand_id
1 'polypeptide(L)'
;MHFTKKEIYEVISIVVVIIVVVSGIAIYSNLSKNTATVPLSKYVKISNNDLLSNGQDHIYFISWYGCPIGADNSWVLYSFLNSTRDVAPDVVLHKSIAGTPGLLFLNGTHKLGENISFNYAGVPFEFTSLYMYNETLTGGVYNNAISSSSRVSYALSVLKGNLPESVYQVADKYETQVRIQNQTGSWSASTGHLVTMLIVTGPDGTFVHFWFMYPSFSSTVSPQTVFTNLSTYPQISNAEEQFLNALGGSNVACA
;
A
#
# COMPACT_ATOMS: atom_id res chain seq x y z
N MET A 1 -19.74 59.78 -12.72
CA MET A 1 -20.24 59.16 -11.47
C MET A 1 -19.09 59.20 -10.47
N HIS A 2 -19.20 60.01 -9.42
CA HIS A 2 -18.18 60.08 -8.36
C HIS A 2 -18.69 59.29 -7.17
N PHE A 3 -18.06 58.15 -6.90
CA PHE A 3 -18.33 57.39 -5.69
C PHE A 3 -17.69 58.11 -4.50
N THR A 4 -18.46 58.27 -3.44
CA THR A 4 -17.98 58.76 -2.16
C THR A 4 -17.07 57.71 -1.52
N LYS A 5 -16.13 58.13 -0.67
CA LYS A 5 -15.25 57.22 0.06
C LYS A 5 -16.04 56.14 0.84
N LYS A 6 -17.22 56.51 1.36
CA LYS A 6 -18.10 55.60 2.09
C LYS A 6 -18.63 54.47 1.19
N GLU A 7 -19.09 54.78 -0.02
CA GLU A 7 -19.57 53.79 -0.99
C GLU A 7 -18.43 52.86 -1.44
N ILE A 8 -17.21 53.37 -1.58
CA ILE A 8 -16.02 52.57 -1.90
C ILE A 8 -15.70 51.59 -0.75
N TYR A 9 -15.74 52.05 0.51
CA TYR A 9 -15.48 51.18 1.66
C TYR A 9 -16.56 50.11 1.85
N GLU A 10 -17.84 50.44 1.63
CA GLU A 10 -18.93 49.45 1.71
C GLU A 10 -18.76 48.34 0.67
N VAL A 11 -18.41 48.69 -0.58
CA VAL A 11 -18.14 47.70 -1.63
C VAL A 11 -16.93 46.83 -1.30
N ILE A 12 -15.83 47.43 -0.82
CA ILE A 12 -14.63 46.67 -0.42
C ILE A 12 -14.96 45.70 0.73
N SER A 13 -15.71 46.14 1.74
CA SER A 13 -16.10 45.29 2.87
C SER A 13 -16.94 44.10 2.43
N ILE A 14 -17.89 44.30 1.51
CA ILE A 14 -18.71 43.23 0.94
C ILE A 14 -17.85 42.23 0.17
N VAL A 15 -16.91 42.71 -0.65
CA VAL A 15 -16.00 41.84 -1.43
C VAL A 15 -15.12 41.00 -0.51
N VAL A 16 -14.56 41.59 0.55
CA VAL A 16 -13.73 40.86 1.53
C VAL A 16 -14.53 39.77 2.25
N VAL A 17 -15.76 40.07 2.67
CA VAL A 17 -16.64 39.09 3.31
C VAL A 17 -16.96 37.94 2.36
N ILE A 18 -17.28 38.24 1.10
CA ILE A 18 -17.54 37.21 0.08
C ILE A 18 -16.32 36.32 -0.12
N ILE A 19 -15.11 36.90 -0.23
CA ILE A 19 -13.87 36.12 -0.37
C ILE A 19 -13.68 35.21 0.85
N VAL A 20 -13.82 35.71 2.07
CA VAL A 20 -13.66 34.91 3.30
C VAL A 20 -14.68 33.78 3.36
N VAL A 21 -15.94 34.03 3.00
CA VAL A 21 -16.99 33.01 3.00
C VAL A 21 -16.74 31.96 1.93
N VAL A 22 -16.40 32.36 0.70
CA VAL A 22 -16.10 31.44 -0.40
C VAL A 22 -14.86 30.59 -0.10
N SER A 23 -13.80 31.21 0.42
CA SER A 23 -12.59 30.50 0.87
C SER A 23 -12.91 29.55 2.03
N GLY A 24 -13.72 29.98 3.00
CA GLY A 24 -14.15 29.15 4.12
C GLY A 24 -14.96 27.93 3.67
N ILE A 25 -15.90 28.11 2.73
CA ILE A 25 -16.68 27.00 2.13
C ILE A 25 -15.78 26.07 1.31
N ALA A 26 -14.82 26.60 0.55
CA ALA A 26 -13.88 25.80 -0.22
C ALA A 26 -12.95 24.97 0.69
N ILE A 27 -12.49 25.54 1.80
CA ILE A 27 -11.67 24.84 2.80
C ILE A 27 -12.51 23.78 3.52
N TYR A 28 -13.72 24.13 3.99
CA TYR A 28 -14.62 23.20 4.67
C TYR A 28 -15.07 22.04 3.77
N SER A 29 -15.40 22.32 2.51
CA SER A 29 -15.79 21.27 1.55
C SER A 29 -14.63 20.35 1.19
N ASN A 30 -13.38 20.84 1.17
CA ASN A 30 -12.20 19.98 1.03
C ASN A 30 -11.89 19.16 2.29
N LEU A 31 -12.12 19.71 3.49
CA LEU A 31 -11.99 18.97 4.76
C LEU A 31 -13.08 17.91 4.93
N SER A 32 -14.29 18.16 4.41
CA SER A 32 -15.44 17.25 4.50
C SER A 32 -15.46 16.16 3.43
N LYS A 33 -14.61 16.23 2.39
CA LYS A 33 -14.68 15.34 1.21
C LYS A 33 -13.94 14.00 1.34
N ASN A 34 -13.15 13.77 2.38
CA ASN A 34 -12.42 12.50 2.54
C ASN A 34 -13.04 11.61 3.62
N THR A 35 -14.26 11.14 3.36
CA THR A 35 -14.87 9.96 4.02
C THR A 35 -14.69 8.69 3.20
N ALA A 36 -13.85 8.69 2.16
CA ALA A 36 -13.50 7.48 1.42
C ALA A 36 -12.77 6.53 2.38
N THR A 37 -13.47 5.46 2.78
CA THR A 37 -12.89 4.37 3.56
C THR A 37 -12.36 3.32 2.61
N VAL A 38 -11.18 2.78 2.90
CA VAL A 38 -10.68 1.63 2.15
C VAL A 38 -11.28 0.34 2.70
N PRO A 39 -12.00 -0.45 1.89
CA PRO A 39 -12.46 -1.78 2.29
C PRO A 39 -11.27 -2.71 2.60
N LEU A 40 -11.48 -3.58 3.59
CA LEU A 40 -10.55 -4.66 3.91
C LEU A 40 -10.57 -5.73 2.83
N SER A 41 -9.42 -6.35 2.56
CA SER A 41 -9.30 -7.53 1.67
C SER A 41 -9.79 -7.31 0.25
N LYS A 42 -9.71 -6.06 -0.24
CA LYS A 42 -10.07 -5.72 -1.61
C LYS A 42 -9.02 -4.82 -2.22
N TYR A 43 -8.78 -5.02 -3.51
CA TYR A 43 -8.05 -4.07 -4.33
C TYR A 43 -8.95 -2.86 -4.58
N VAL A 44 -8.42 -1.68 -4.33
CA VAL A 44 -9.13 -0.42 -4.52
C VAL A 44 -8.37 0.41 -5.54
N LYS A 45 -9.04 0.81 -6.61
CA LYS A 45 -8.48 1.78 -7.56
C LYS A 45 -8.50 3.16 -6.92
N ILE A 46 -7.32 3.74 -6.73
CA ILE A 46 -7.15 5.02 -6.03
C ILE A 46 -6.81 6.17 -6.97
N SER A 47 -6.43 5.86 -8.21
CA SER A 47 -6.06 6.81 -9.25
C SER A 47 -6.18 6.15 -10.62
N ASN A 48 -6.47 6.95 -11.64
CA ASN A 48 -6.35 6.54 -13.05
C ASN A 48 -4.95 6.80 -13.62
N ASN A 49 -4.05 7.38 -12.82
CA ASN A 49 -2.70 7.71 -13.27
C ASN A 49 -1.74 6.57 -12.97
N ASP A 50 -0.78 6.38 -13.88
CA ASP A 50 0.47 5.68 -13.61
C ASP A 50 1.38 6.58 -12.75
N LEU A 51 1.66 6.17 -11.50
CA LEU A 51 2.54 6.89 -10.59
C LEU A 51 3.98 7.01 -11.10
N LEU A 52 4.43 6.11 -11.96
CA LEU A 52 5.78 6.11 -12.52
C LEU A 52 5.84 6.84 -13.86
N SER A 53 4.70 6.98 -14.54
CA SER A 53 4.57 7.63 -15.85
C SER A 53 5.56 7.09 -16.89
N ASN A 54 5.92 5.81 -16.76
CA ASN A 54 6.88 5.12 -17.61
C ASN A 54 6.21 4.04 -18.48
N GLY A 55 4.91 3.82 -18.30
CA GLY A 55 4.14 2.86 -19.09
C GLY A 55 4.39 1.40 -18.72
N GLN A 56 5.09 1.13 -17.62
CA GLN A 56 5.35 -0.20 -17.09
C GLN A 56 4.50 -0.44 -15.83
N ASP A 57 3.97 -1.64 -15.68
CA ASP A 57 3.32 -2.00 -14.43
C ASP A 57 4.35 -2.29 -13.34
N HIS A 58 4.07 -1.85 -12.12
CA HIS A 58 4.94 -2.04 -10.97
C HIS A 58 4.13 -2.44 -9.74
N ILE A 59 4.52 -3.55 -9.13
CA ILE A 59 3.99 -4.05 -7.86
C ILE A 59 4.98 -3.75 -6.73
N TYR A 60 4.56 -2.92 -5.77
CA TYR A 60 5.29 -2.67 -4.53
C TYR A 60 4.64 -3.44 -3.39
N PHE A 61 5.38 -4.39 -2.84
CA PHE A 61 5.00 -5.13 -1.64
C PHE A 61 5.69 -4.52 -0.41
N ILE A 62 4.97 -3.68 0.32
CA ILE A 62 5.46 -2.99 1.52
C ILE A 62 5.02 -3.79 2.73
N SER A 63 5.96 -4.18 3.59
CA SER A 63 5.70 -5.05 4.73
C SER A 63 6.78 -4.89 5.82
N TRP A 64 6.82 -5.82 6.77
CA TRP A 64 7.88 -5.99 7.76
C TRP A 64 8.01 -7.46 8.12
N TYR A 65 9.17 -7.87 8.66
CA TYR A 65 9.47 -9.31 8.78
C TYR A 65 8.43 -10.05 9.62
N GLY A 66 8.06 -9.53 10.79
CA GLY A 66 7.12 -10.25 11.66
C GLY A 66 5.65 -10.10 11.27
N CYS A 67 5.29 -9.51 10.12
CA CYS A 67 3.90 -9.25 9.79
C CYS A 67 3.14 -10.52 9.40
N PRO A 68 2.04 -10.89 10.11
CA PRO A 68 1.21 -12.02 9.71
C PRO A 68 0.56 -11.82 8.34
N ILE A 69 0.09 -10.61 8.05
CA ILE A 69 -0.52 -10.25 6.77
C ILE A 69 0.50 -10.37 5.63
N GLY A 70 1.70 -9.83 5.85
CA GLY A 70 2.80 -9.92 4.89
C GLY A 70 3.24 -11.35 4.62
N ALA A 71 3.43 -12.14 5.68
CA ALA A 71 3.78 -13.55 5.55
C ALA A 71 2.72 -14.31 4.73
N ASP A 72 1.43 -14.12 5.03
CA ASP A 72 0.37 -14.84 4.34
C ASP A 72 0.21 -14.40 2.88
N ASN A 73 0.13 -13.08 2.62
CA ASN A 73 -0.03 -12.53 1.28
C ASN A 73 1.17 -12.84 0.35
N SER A 74 2.36 -13.10 0.91
CA SER A 74 3.54 -13.45 0.12
C SER A 74 3.34 -14.72 -0.72
N TRP A 75 2.46 -15.64 -0.31
CA TRP A 75 2.17 -16.86 -1.08
C TRP A 75 1.46 -16.58 -2.39
N VAL A 76 0.52 -15.62 -2.40
CA VAL A 76 -0.19 -15.22 -3.62
C VAL A 76 0.77 -14.54 -4.59
N LEU A 77 1.61 -13.63 -4.07
CA LEU A 77 2.63 -12.97 -4.88
C LEU A 77 3.64 -13.97 -5.44
N TYR A 78 4.07 -14.94 -4.62
CA TYR A 78 4.97 -16.00 -5.07
C TYR A 78 4.31 -16.88 -6.13
N SER A 79 3.06 -17.32 -5.92
CA SER A 79 2.31 -18.13 -6.89
C SER A 79 2.24 -17.43 -8.25
N PHE A 80 1.82 -16.16 -8.25
CA PHE A 80 1.75 -15.35 -9.45
C PHE A 80 3.12 -15.17 -10.13
N LEU A 81 4.12 -14.69 -9.39
CA LEU A 81 5.45 -14.44 -9.96
C LEU A 81 6.06 -15.74 -10.51
N ASN A 82 5.90 -16.85 -9.78
CA ASN A 82 6.43 -18.16 -10.16
C ASN A 82 5.74 -18.75 -11.41
N SER A 83 4.52 -18.30 -11.72
CA SER A 83 3.84 -18.67 -12.97
C SER A 83 4.46 -18.03 -14.20
N THR A 84 5.20 -16.92 -14.03
CA THR A 84 5.81 -16.14 -15.12
C THR A 84 7.30 -16.41 -15.31
N ARG A 85 8.02 -16.71 -14.22
CA ARG A 85 9.42 -17.14 -14.21
C ARG A 85 9.73 -17.89 -12.93
N ASP A 86 10.81 -18.67 -12.88
CA ASP A 86 11.26 -19.27 -11.62
C ASP A 86 11.70 -18.18 -10.62
N VAL A 87 11.01 -18.07 -9.50
CA VAL A 87 11.30 -17.13 -8.40
C VAL A 87 11.65 -17.83 -7.09
N ALA A 88 11.73 -19.17 -7.07
CA ALA A 88 12.18 -19.92 -5.90
C ALA A 88 13.56 -19.46 -5.37
N PRO A 89 14.54 -19.07 -6.21
CA PRO A 89 15.83 -18.56 -5.74
C PRO A 89 15.76 -17.17 -5.08
N ASP A 90 14.67 -16.42 -5.29
CA ASP A 90 14.51 -15.05 -4.82
C ASP A 90 13.68 -14.94 -3.54
N VAL A 91 13.40 -16.06 -2.88
CA VAL A 91 12.64 -16.11 -1.63
C VAL A 91 13.29 -16.98 -0.57
N VAL A 92 12.95 -16.71 0.69
CA VAL A 92 13.25 -17.60 1.82
C VAL A 92 11.98 -17.92 2.60
N LEU A 93 11.89 -19.18 3.06
CA LEU A 93 10.81 -19.62 3.93
C LEU A 93 10.84 -18.85 5.26
N HIS A 94 9.68 -18.41 5.72
CA HIS A 94 9.56 -17.52 6.86
C HIS A 94 8.29 -17.77 7.68
N LYS A 95 8.31 -17.42 8.97
CA LYS A 95 7.12 -17.36 9.83
C LYS A 95 7.05 -15.99 10.48
N SER A 96 5.88 -15.36 10.41
CA SER A 96 5.60 -14.12 11.14
C SER A 96 5.65 -14.33 12.66
N ILE A 97 5.58 -13.23 13.43
CA ILE A 97 5.52 -13.28 14.90
C ILE A 97 4.30 -14.05 15.43
N ALA A 98 3.21 -14.12 14.65
CA ALA A 98 2.02 -14.91 14.99
C ALA A 98 2.13 -16.39 14.57
N GLY A 99 3.27 -16.80 13.99
CA GLY A 99 3.50 -18.13 13.46
C GLY A 99 2.88 -18.38 12.08
N THR A 100 2.23 -17.38 11.47
CA THR A 100 1.67 -17.48 10.11
C THR A 100 2.78 -17.80 9.11
N PRO A 101 2.63 -18.89 8.32
CA PRO A 101 3.64 -19.27 7.34
C PRO A 101 3.68 -18.29 6.17
N GLY A 102 4.88 -18.02 5.66
CA GLY A 102 5.10 -17.09 4.56
C GLY A 102 6.47 -17.21 3.92
N LEU A 103 6.76 -16.22 3.10
CA LEU A 103 8.02 -16.02 2.40
C LEU A 103 8.52 -14.59 2.67
N LEU A 104 9.85 -14.45 2.74
CA LEU A 104 10.50 -13.16 2.53
C LEU A 104 11.08 -13.15 1.12
N PHE A 105 10.77 -12.11 0.36
CA PHE A 105 11.41 -11.86 -0.93
C PHE A 105 12.77 -11.21 -0.70
N LEU A 106 13.77 -11.64 -1.46
CA LEU A 106 15.16 -11.21 -1.32
C LEU A 106 15.52 -10.02 -2.24
N ASN A 107 14.59 -9.53 -3.05
CA ASN A 107 14.77 -8.31 -3.84
C ASN A 107 14.53 -7.05 -2.97
N GLY A 108 14.65 -5.85 -3.56
CA GLY A 108 14.32 -4.59 -2.89
C GLY A 108 15.10 -4.37 -1.58
N THR A 109 14.50 -4.55 -0.40
CA THR A 109 15.20 -4.30 0.88
C THR A 109 16.48 -5.10 1.07
N HIS A 110 16.47 -6.37 0.68
CA HIS A 110 17.64 -7.24 0.86
C HIS A 110 18.70 -7.02 -0.24
N LYS A 111 18.27 -6.54 -1.40
CA LYS A 111 19.12 -6.21 -2.55
C LYS A 111 18.66 -4.86 -3.12
N LEU A 112 19.12 -3.78 -2.47
CA LEU A 112 18.65 -2.43 -2.78
C LEU A 112 18.84 -2.10 -4.26
N GLY A 113 17.75 -1.70 -4.91
CA GLY A 113 17.71 -1.40 -6.35
C GLY A 113 17.51 -2.61 -7.27
N GLU A 114 17.49 -3.84 -6.74
CA GLU A 114 17.12 -5.02 -7.52
C GLU A 114 15.61 -5.25 -7.46
N ASN A 115 14.98 -5.19 -8.62
CA ASN A 115 13.59 -5.58 -8.83
C ASN A 115 13.53 -6.96 -9.46
N ILE A 116 12.38 -7.62 -9.31
CA ILE A 116 12.07 -8.81 -10.10
C ILE A 116 11.31 -8.34 -11.34
N SER A 117 11.98 -8.38 -12.49
CA SER A 117 11.37 -8.08 -13.79
C SER A 117 10.78 -9.35 -14.42
N PHE A 118 9.57 -9.25 -14.96
CA PHE A 118 8.89 -10.36 -15.63
C PHE A 118 7.88 -9.85 -16.66
N ASN A 119 7.34 -10.75 -17.48
CA ASN A 119 6.28 -10.43 -18.44
C ASN A 119 5.03 -11.24 -18.11
N TYR A 120 3.88 -10.57 -18.08
CA TYR A 120 2.58 -11.21 -17.90
C TYR A 120 1.64 -10.73 -19.02
N ALA A 121 1.02 -11.67 -19.73
CA ALA A 121 0.13 -11.38 -20.87
C ALA A 121 0.74 -10.43 -21.94
N GLY A 122 2.07 -10.44 -22.11
CA GLY A 122 2.78 -9.56 -23.05
C GLY A 122 3.07 -8.15 -22.53
N VAL A 123 2.77 -7.88 -21.26
CA VAL A 123 3.03 -6.60 -20.58
C VAL A 123 4.21 -6.76 -19.61
N PRO A 124 5.19 -5.84 -19.60
CA PRO A 124 6.31 -5.88 -18.68
C PRO A 124 5.90 -5.40 -17.29
N PHE A 125 6.37 -6.12 -16.27
CA PHE A 125 6.15 -5.81 -14.87
C PHE A 125 7.47 -5.75 -14.09
N GLU A 126 7.53 -4.84 -13.12
CA GLU A 126 8.51 -4.89 -12.03
C GLU A 126 7.82 -5.27 -10.71
N PHE A 127 8.52 -6.05 -9.90
CA PHE A 127 8.15 -6.31 -8.52
C PHE A 127 9.24 -5.86 -7.56
N THR A 128 8.88 -5.09 -6.55
CA THR A 128 9.76 -4.63 -5.47
C THR A 128 9.17 -5.01 -4.12
N SER A 129 9.97 -5.68 -3.28
CA SER A 129 9.62 -5.91 -1.87
C SER A 129 10.35 -4.93 -0.96
N LEU A 130 9.62 -4.35 -0.01
CA LEU A 130 10.16 -3.40 0.96
C LEU A 130 9.76 -3.78 2.38
N TYR A 131 10.74 -4.07 3.23
CA TYR A 131 10.56 -4.43 4.63
C TYR A 131 11.03 -3.29 5.54
N MET A 132 10.16 -2.85 6.44
CA MET A 132 10.43 -1.68 7.29
C MET A 132 11.08 -2.05 8.62
N TYR A 133 10.60 -3.11 9.28
CA TYR A 133 10.98 -3.47 10.65
C TYR A 133 11.50 -4.90 10.75
N ASN A 134 12.24 -5.17 11.83
CA ASN A 134 12.55 -6.53 12.26
C ASN A 134 11.30 -7.29 12.73
N GLU A 135 11.49 -8.57 13.06
CA GLU A 135 10.40 -9.50 13.41
C GLU A 135 9.58 -9.11 14.65
N THR A 136 10.11 -8.25 15.52
CA THR A 136 9.46 -7.92 16.81
C THR A 136 9.04 -6.46 16.94
N LEU A 137 9.12 -5.67 15.87
CA LEU A 137 8.85 -4.21 15.89
C LEU A 137 9.71 -3.47 16.95
N THR A 138 10.89 -3.99 17.26
CA THR A 138 11.85 -3.39 18.21
C THR A 138 12.98 -2.66 17.50
N GLY A 139 13.14 -2.88 16.20
CA GLY A 139 14.18 -2.28 15.40
C GLY A 139 13.90 -2.33 13.90
N GLY A 140 14.80 -1.73 13.14
CA GLY A 140 14.79 -1.79 11.68
C GLY A 140 15.18 -3.17 11.17
N VAL A 141 15.17 -3.38 9.86
CA VAL A 141 15.55 -4.65 9.24
C VAL A 141 16.97 -5.13 9.57
N TYR A 142 17.87 -4.21 9.96
CA TYR A 142 19.23 -4.49 10.42
C TYR A 142 19.36 -4.45 11.96
N ASN A 143 18.24 -4.53 12.69
CA ASN A 143 18.15 -4.53 14.15
C ASN A 143 18.70 -3.28 14.86
N ASN A 144 18.81 -2.15 14.15
CA ASN A 144 18.97 -0.84 14.80
C ASN A 144 17.71 -0.54 15.63
N ALA A 145 17.88 -0.26 16.92
CA ALA A 145 16.76 -0.10 17.84
C ALA A 145 15.83 1.06 17.45
N ILE A 146 14.52 0.85 17.61
CA ILE A 146 13.47 1.84 17.36
C ILE A 146 12.54 1.86 18.58
N SER A 147 12.28 3.05 19.11
CA SER A 147 11.29 3.22 20.17
C SER A 147 9.86 3.02 19.63
N SER A 148 8.94 2.55 20.48
CA SER A 148 7.53 2.37 20.08
C SER A 148 6.90 3.64 19.52
N SER A 149 7.19 4.80 20.11
CA SER A 149 6.69 6.12 19.66
C SER A 149 7.25 6.57 18.32
N SER A 150 8.36 5.98 17.84
CA SER A 150 9.03 6.41 16.61
C SER A 150 8.81 5.45 15.44
N ARG A 151 8.04 4.37 15.62
CA ARG A 151 7.85 3.34 14.57
C ARG A 151 7.30 3.90 13.27
N VAL A 152 6.21 4.67 13.36
CA VAL A 152 5.57 5.30 12.18
C VAL A 152 6.55 6.22 11.47
N SER A 153 7.17 7.17 12.18
CA SER A 153 8.13 8.10 11.58
C SER A 153 9.35 7.38 11.00
N TYR A 154 9.82 6.33 11.65
CA TYR A 154 10.93 5.52 11.16
C TYR A 154 10.56 4.84 9.83
N ALA A 155 9.43 4.14 9.78
CA ALA A 155 9.00 3.48 8.57
C ALA A 155 8.78 4.46 7.41
N LEU A 156 8.13 5.59 7.65
CA LEU A 156 8.00 6.63 6.61
C LEU A 156 9.35 7.10 6.09
N SER A 157 10.38 7.20 6.94
CA SER A 157 11.74 7.53 6.49
C SER A 157 12.36 6.42 5.62
N VAL A 158 12.13 5.15 5.94
CA VAL A 158 12.53 4.00 5.12
C VAL A 158 11.82 4.04 3.78
N LEU A 159 10.49 4.21 3.77
CA LEU A 159 9.69 4.30 2.54
C LEU A 159 10.19 5.44 1.65
N LYS A 160 10.36 6.64 2.21
CA LYS A 160 10.82 7.82 1.47
C LYS A 160 12.21 7.66 0.87
N GLY A 161 13.10 6.94 1.54
CA GLY A 161 14.46 6.69 1.05
C GLY A 161 14.54 5.64 -0.06
N ASN A 162 13.50 4.81 -0.25
CA ASN A 162 13.56 3.63 -1.11
C ASN A 162 12.47 3.55 -2.19
N LEU A 163 11.44 4.41 -2.13
CA LEU A 163 10.37 4.46 -3.11
C LEU A 163 10.45 5.74 -3.95
N PRO A 164 10.01 5.71 -5.22
CA PRO A 164 9.72 6.93 -5.97
C PRO A 164 8.76 7.82 -5.18
N GLU A 165 8.95 9.14 -5.25
CA GLU A 165 8.20 10.11 -4.43
C GLU A 165 6.68 9.97 -4.60
N SER A 166 6.20 9.72 -5.82
CA SER A 166 4.77 9.49 -6.11
C SER A 166 4.21 8.24 -5.41
N VAL A 167 4.99 7.17 -5.35
CA VAL A 167 4.63 5.91 -4.67
C VAL A 167 4.69 6.09 -3.15
N TYR A 168 5.72 6.78 -2.65
CA TYR A 168 5.84 7.14 -1.24
C TYR A 168 4.64 7.94 -0.75
N GLN A 169 4.20 8.96 -1.50
CA GLN A 169 3.05 9.78 -1.14
C GLN A 169 1.76 8.98 -1.04
N VAL A 170 1.59 7.97 -1.91
CA VAL A 170 0.47 7.03 -1.81
C VAL A 170 0.58 6.17 -0.56
N ALA A 171 1.75 5.59 -0.29
CA ALA A 171 1.97 4.78 0.91
C ALA A 171 1.70 5.57 2.20
N ASP A 172 2.27 6.77 2.33
CA ASP A 172 2.04 7.67 3.47
C ASP A 172 0.55 7.99 3.63
N LYS A 173 -0.11 8.48 2.57
CA LYS A 173 -1.54 8.83 2.62
C LYS A 173 -2.39 7.67 3.12
N TYR A 174 -2.23 6.48 2.55
CA TYR A 174 -3.13 5.36 2.83
C TYR A 174 -2.82 4.62 4.14
N GLU A 175 -1.58 4.66 4.61
CA GLU A 175 -1.19 4.11 5.91
C GLU A 175 -1.49 5.07 7.08
N THR A 176 -1.40 6.39 6.87
CA THR A 176 -1.43 7.38 7.96
C THR A 176 -2.67 8.24 8.02
N GLN A 177 -3.38 8.45 6.90
CA GLN A 177 -4.46 9.44 6.83
C GLN A 177 -5.81 8.81 6.47
N VAL A 178 -5.82 7.83 5.56
CA VAL A 178 -7.07 7.22 5.08
C VAL A 178 -7.65 6.30 6.13
N ARG A 179 -8.96 6.45 6.36
CA ARG A 179 -9.68 5.61 7.33
C ARG A 179 -9.92 4.22 6.80
N ILE A 180 -9.78 3.24 7.68
CA ILE A 180 -10.17 1.87 7.41
C ILE A 180 -11.69 1.77 7.54
N GLN A 181 -12.33 1.03 6.64
CA GLN A 181 -13.74 0.73 6.77
C GLN A 181 -14.04 0.13 8.16
N ASN A 182 -15.06 0.68 8.83
CA ASN A 182 -15.48 0.29 10.18
C ASN A 182 -14.48 0.55 11.32
N GLN A 183 -13.48 1.43 11.14
CA GLN A 183 -12.60 1.87 12.24
C GLN A 183 -12.54 3.39 12.40
N THR A 184 -12.22 3.84 13.63
CA THR A 184 -12.01 5.24 13.97
C THR A 184 -10.56 5.66 13.73
N GLY A 185 -10.03 5.48 12.52
CA GLY A 185 -8.66 5.90 12.20
C GLY A 185 -8.05 5.24 10.98
N SER A 186 -6.82 5.63 10.68
CA SER A 186 -5.94 4.96 9.72
C SER A 186 -5.27 3.73 10.33
N TRP A 187 -4.61 2.92 9.49
CA TRP A 187 -3.87 1.74 9.94
C TRP A 187 -2.85 2.05 11.01
N SER A 188 -1.96 2.99 10.73
CA SER A 188 -0.90 3.36 11.68
C SER A 188 -1.44 3.96 12.99
N ALA A 189 -2.59 4.65 12.96
CA ALA A 189 -3.24 5.13 14.17
C ALA A 189 -3.79 3.99 15.04
N SER A 190 -4.34 2.94 14.42
CA SER A 190 -4.89 1.78 15.12
C SER A 190 -3.82 0.82 15.64
N THR A 191 -2.72 0.63 14.92
CA THR A 191 -1.68 -0.37 15.24
C THR A 191 -0.44 0.22 15.91
N GLY A 192 -0.21 1.54 15.79
CA GLY A 192 1.01 2.21 16.24
C GLY A 192 2.23 1.95 15.34
N HIS A 193 2.04 1.40 14.14
CA HIS A 193 3.08 1.17 13.13
C HIS A 193 2.47 1.01 11.73
N LEU A 194 3.23 1.23 10.65
CA LEU A 194 2.74 0.92 9.30
C LEU A 194 2.52 -0.60 9.11
N VAL A 195 1.49 -0.99 8.38
CA VAL A 195 1.13 -2.39 8.15
C VAL A 195 1.62 -2.88 6.78
N THR A 196 1.22 -4.10 6.39
CA THR A 196 1.46 -4.58 5.03
C THR A 196 0.49 -3.91 4.07
N MET A 197 1.05 -3.37 2.98
CA MET A 197 0.33 -2.72 1.90
C MET A 197 0.89 -3.20 0.57
N LEU A 198 0.00 -3.42 -0.39
CA LEU A 198 0.35 -3.58 -1.79
C LEU A 198 -0.05 -2.34 -2.57
N ILE A 199 0.85 -1.87 -3.42
CA ILE A 199 0.58 -0.86 -4.43
C ILE A 199 0.86 -1.48 -5.78
N VAL A 200 -0.13 -1.44 -6.67
CA VAL A 200 0.05 -1.76 -8.09
C VAL A 200 -0.16 -0.47 -8.85
N THR A 201 0.76 -0.11 -9.74
CA THR A 201 0.64 1.08 -10.59
C THR A 201 1.09 0.76 -12.01
N GLY A 202 0.40 1.32 -12.99
CA GLY A 202 0.80 1.28 -14.39
C GLY A 202 -0.24 1.99 -15.27
N PRO A 203 -0.26 1.73 -16.59
CA PRO A 203 -1.14 2.41 -17.55
C PRO A 203 -2.63 2.39 -17.19
N ASP A 204 -3.09 1.31 -16.55
CA ASP A 204 -4.49 1.14 -16.16
C ASP A 204 -4.85 1.84 -14.83
N GLY A 205 -3.88 2.51 -14.20
CA GLY A 205 -4.04 3.30 -12.99
C GLY A 205 -3.32 2.71 -11.79
N THR A 206 -3.68 3.20 -10.61
CA THR A 206 -3.08 2.76 -9.34
C THR A 206 -4.10 2.09 -8.46
N PHE A 207 -3.74 0.93 -7.91
CA PHE A 207 -4.52 0.15 -6.98
C PHE A 207 -3.76 -0.05 -5.67
N VAL A 208 -4.50 -0.11 -4.57
CA VAL A 208 -3.94 -0.47 -3.26
C VAL A 208 -4.71 -1.64 -2.66
N HIS A 209 -4.03 -2.47 -1.87
CA HIS A 209 -4.64 -3.53 -1.09
C HIS A 209 -4.06 -3.57 0.32
N PHE A 210 -4.95 -3.71 1.29
CA PHE A 210 -4.65 -3.87 2.71
C PHE A 210 -5.26 -5.17 3.23
N TRP A 211 -4.70 -5.67 4.33
CA TRP A 211 -5.16 -6.87 5.02
C TRP A 211 -4.85 -8.17 4.27
N PHE A 212 -5.35 -9.29 4.80
CA PHE A 212 -5.20 -10.61 4.20
C PHE A 212 -6.00 -10.71 2.90
N MET A 213 -5.42 -11.31 1.86
CA MET A 213 -6.12 -11.57 0.59
C MET A 213 -7.09 -12.75 0.66
N TYR A 214 -6.92 -13.63 1.64
CA TYR A 214 -7.73 -14.83 1.84
C TYR A 214 -7.71 -15.24 3.33
N PRO A 215 -8.56 -16.19 3.76
CA PRO A 215 -8.51 -16.70 5.13
C PRO A 215 -7.13 -17.29 5.48
N SER A 216 -6.44 -16.64 6.42
CA SER A 216 -5.05 -16.94 6.78
C SER A 216 -4.82 -18.39 7.22
N PHE A 217 -3.63 -18.90 6.94
CA PHE A 217 -3.21 -20.21 7.43
C PHE A 217 -3.10 -20.24 8.96
N SER A 218 -3.41 -21.40 9.55
CA SER A 218 -3.11 -21.68 10.96
C SER A 218 -1.60 -21.60 11.22
N SER A 219 -1.23 -21.11 12.41
CA SER A 219 0.16 -21.01 12.87
C SER A 219 0.88 -22.37 13.00
N THR A 220 0.10 -23.47 13.04
CA THR A 220 0.60 -24.85 13.05
C THR A 220 1.11 -25.31 11.69
N VAL A 221 0.69 -24.69 10.59
CA VAL A 221 1.17 -25.02 9.25
C VAL A 221 2.61 -24.51 9.09
N SER A 222 3.49 -25.33 8.51
CA SER A 222 4.87 -24.92 8.24
C SER A 222 4.97 -24.23 6.87
N PRO A 223 5.87 -23.24 6.68
CA PRO A 223 6.11 -22.64 5.37
C PRO A 223 6.52 -23.67 4.33
N GLN A 224 7.32 -24.67 4.72
CA GLN A 224 7.72 -25.77 3.84
C GLN A 224 6.51 -26.57 3.34
N THR A 225 5.53 -26.83 4.21
CA THR A 225 4.29 -27.52 3.83
C THR A 225 3.52 -26.71 2.78
N VAL A 226 3.39 -25.40 2.98
CA VAL A 226 2.73 -24.54 1.98
C VAL A 226 3.49 -24.53 0.68
N PHE A 227 4.81 -24.31 0.73
CA PHE A 227 5.69 -24.25 -0.44
C PHE A 227 5.62 -25.51 -1.31
N THR A 228 5.70 -26.70 -0.70
CA THR A 228 5.66 -27.98 -1.43
C THR A 228 4.27 -28.29 -2.01
N ASN A 229 3.20 -27.76 -1.42
CA ASN A 229 1.81 -28.07 -1.80
C ASN A 229 1.07 -26.84 -2.34
N LEU A 230 1.77 -25.82 -2.82
CA LEU A 230 1.20 -24.50 -3.14
C LEU A 230 -0.02 -24.60 -4.07
N SER A 231 0.08 -25.41 -5.12
CA SER A 231 -0.98 -25.63 -6.11
C SER A 231 -2.22 -26.36 -5.59
N THR A 232 -2.17 -26.91 -4.37
CA THR A 232 -3.29 -27.64 -3.75
C THR A 232 -4.19 -26.75 -2.90
N TYR A 233 -3.81 -25.48 -2.69
CA TYR A 233 -4.54 -24.55 -1.84
C TYR A 233 -5.45 -23.61 -2.66
N PRO A 234 -6.77 -23.91 -2.75
CA PRO A 234 -7.68 -23.12 -3.57
C PRO A 234 -7.81 -21.67 -3.09
N GLN A 235 -7.59 -21.40 -1.80
CA GLN A 235 -7.62 -20.03 -1.28
C GLN A 235 -6.51 -19.16 -1.87
N ILE A 236 -5.34 -19.73 -2.21
CA ILE A 236 -4.24 -19.01 -2.84
C ILE A 236 -4.58 -18.73 -4.30
N SER A 237 -5.02 -19.74 -5.06
CA SER A 237 -5.39 -19.56 -6.47
C SER A 237 -6.54 -18.57 -6.66
N ASN A 238 -7.54 -18.59 -5.77
CA ASN A 238 -8.66 -17.65 -5.83
C ASN A 238 -8.25 -16.21 -5.47
N ALA A 239 -7.28 -16.04 -4.57
CA ALA A 239 -6.72 -14.73 -4.25
C ALA A 239 -5.80 -14.21 -5.36
N GLU A 240 -5.05 -15.11 -6.02
CA GLU A 240 -4.28 -14.80 -7.22
C GLU A 240 -5.19 -14.31 -8.35
N GLU A 241 -6.32 -14.96 -8.60
CA GLU A 241 -7.30 -14.49 -9.60
C GLU A 241 -7.83 -13.08 -9.27
N GLN A 242 -8.11 -12.78 -7.99
CA GLN A 242 -8.50 -11.44 -7.58
C GLN A 242 -7.39 -10.40 -7.79
N PHE A 243 -6.14 -10.79 -7.53
CA PHE A 243 -4.98 -9.95 -7.81
C PHE A 243 -4.84 -9.69 -9.31
N LEU A 244 -4.94 -10.72 -10.15
CA LEU A 244 -4.91 -10.61 -11.61
C LEU A 244 -6.02 -9.71 -12.14
N ASN A 245 -7.24 -9.82 -11.60
CA ASN A 245 -8.35 -8.94 -11.97
C ASN A 245 -8.07 -7.47 -11.63
N ALA A 246 -7.32 -7.21 -10.55
CA ALA A 246 -6.86 -5.86 -10.22
C ALA A 246 -5.76 -5.38 -11.18
N LEU A 247 -4.92 -6.27 -11.71
CA LEU A 247 -3.93 -5.94 -12.75
C LEU A 247 -4.59 -5.65 -14.12
N GLY A 248 -5.66 -6.38 -14.48
CA GLY A 248 -6.31 -6.34 -15.80
C GLY A 248 -7.47 -5.36 -15.97
N GLY A 249 -7.64 -4.39 -15.06
CA GLY A 249 -8.55 -3.24 -15.25
C GLY A 249 -10.06 -3.54 -15.35
N SER A 250 -10.54 -4.76 -15.07
CA SER A 250 -11.96 -5.10 -15.23
C SER A 250 -12.75 -5.00 -13.91
N ASN A 251 -13.61 -3.99 -13.84
CA ASN A 251 -14.76 -3.84 -12.91
C ASN A 251 -14.52 -3.38 -11.46
N VAL A 252 -13.41 -2.73 -11.11
CA VAL A 252 -13.30 -2.06 -9.80
C VAL A 252 -13.65 -0.58 -9.95
N ALA A 253 -14.90 -0.21 -9.61
CA ALA A 253 -15.32 1.18 -9.54
C ALA A 253 -14.42 1.97 -8.58
N CYS A 254 -14.03 3.19 -8.97
CA CYS A 254 -13.25 4.09 -8.12
C CYS A 254 -14.00 4.36 -6.80
N ALA A 255 -13.28 4.30 -5.68
CA ALA A 255 -13.80 4.65 -4.36
C ALA A 255 -13.75 6.16 -4.10
#